data_AF-A0A850B0L4-F1
#
_entry.id   AF-A0A850B0L4-F1
#
_cell.length_a   1.000
_cell.length_b   1.000
_cell.length_c   1.000
_cell.angle_alpha   90.00
_cell.angle_beta   90.00
_cell.angle_gamma   90.00
#
_symmetry.space_group_name_H-M   'P 1'
#
loop_
_entity.id
_entity.type
_entity.pdbx_description
1 polymer ?
#
loop_
_entity_poly.entity_id
_entity_poly.type
_entity_poly.pdbx_seq_one_letter_code
_entity_poly.pdbx_strand_id
1 'polypeptide(L)' 'LIRGAATDRQIVVATQSARLLREFAPEDVLVVEKQDDASTITRLSSDDLGGWLEDYDGDLGVLFDRNVTGGAPA' A
#
# COMPACT_ATOMS: atom_id res chain seq x y z
N LEU A 1 -13.73 -10.61 -3.99
CA LEU A 1 -14.32 -9.90 -5.15
C LEU A 1 -13.24 -9.31 -6.05
N ILE A 2 -12.40 -8.39 -5.56
CA ILE A 2 -11.33 -7.76 -6.37
C ILE A 2 -10.41 -8.81 -7.03
N ARG A 3 -9.82 -9.73 -6.25
CA ARG A 3 -8.96 -10.81 -6.80
C ARG A 3 -9.65 -11.67 -7.86
N GLY A 4 -10.94 -11.96 -7.68
CA GLY A 4 -11.71 -12.74 -8.65
C GLY A 4 -11.90 -11.99 -9.98
N ALA A 5 -12.28 -10.71 -9.92
CA ALA A 5 -12.44 -9.86 -11.10
C ALA A 5 -11.10 -9.50 -11.76
N ALA A 6 -10.00 -9.50 -11.00
CA ALA A 6 -8.66 -9.24 -11.52
C ALA A 6 -8.11 -10.39 -12.40
N THR A 7 -8.79 -11.54 -12.44
CA THR A 7 -8.39 -12.70 -13.27
C THR A 7 -8.41 -12.40 -14.76
N ASP A 8 -9.35 -11.55 -15.23
CA ASP A 8 -9.56 -11.29 -16.65
C ASP A 8 -9.48 -9.80 -17.03
N ARG A 9 -9.32 -8.90 -16.04
CA ARG A 9 -9.25 -7.44 -16.22
C ARG A 9 -8.25 -6.83 -15.25
N GLN A 10 -7.57 -5.78 -15.69
CA GLN A 10 -6.78 -4.95 -14.79
C GLN A 10 -7.71 -4.10 -13.92
N ILE A 11 -7.47 -4.11 -12.61
CA ILE A 11 -8.20 -3.31 -11.64
C ILE A 11 -7.21 -2.38 -10.95
N VAL A 12 -7.50 -1.09 -10.96
CA VAL A 12 -6.78 -0.07 -10.19
C VAL A 12 -7.75 0.49 -9.15
N VAL A 13 -7.34 0.47 -7.89
CA VAL A 13 -8.15 0.92 -6.75
C VAL A 13 -7.41 2.03 -6.02
N ALA A 14 -8.06 3.18 -5.86
CA ALA A 14 -7.61 4.22 -4.94
C ALA A 14 -8.31 4.00 -3.59
N THR A 15 -7.56 3.96 -2.50
CA THR A 15 -8.10 3.67 -1.17
C THR A 15 -7.31 4.38 -0.08
N GLN A 16 -8.00 4.71 1.01
CA GLN A 16 -7.41 5.10 2.31
C GLN A 16 -7.83 4.12 3.42
N SER A 17 -8.29 2.93 3.03
CA SER A 17 -8.73 1.90 3.97
C SER A 17 -7.58 0.95 4.31
N ALA A 18 -7.07 1.06 5.55
CA ALA A 18 -6.10 0.11 6.09
C ALA A 18 -6.60 -1.34 5.99
N ARG A 19 -7.91 -1.57 6.22
CA ARG A 19 -8.52 -2.90 6.10
C ARG A 19 -8.41 -3.47 4.69
N LEU A 20 -8.58 -2.65 3.66
CA LEU A 20 -8.41 -3.12 2.30
C LEU A 20 -6.93 -3.37 1.98
N LEU A 21 -6.03 -2.53 2.48
CA LEU A 21 -4.59 -2.65 2.26
C LEU A 21 -4.00 -3.97 2.81
N ARG A 22 -4.55 -4.47 3.92
CA ARG A 22 -4.20 -5.79 4.51
C ARG A 22 -4.33 -6.96 3.54
N GLU A 23 -5.13 -6.82 2.50
CA GLU A 23 -5.40 -7.88 1.53
C GLU A 23 -4.39 -7.90 0.38
N PHE A 24 -3.32 -7.09 0.41
CA PHE A 24 -2.35 -6.92 -0.68
C PHE A 24 -0.90 -7.09 -0.20
N ALA A 25 -0.01 -7.44 -1.14
CA ALA A 25 1.44 -7.43 -0.91
C ALA A 25 2.02 -6.03 -1.21
N PRO A 26 3.22 -5.67 -0.69
CA PRO A 26 3.85 -4.38 -0.97
C PRO A 26 3.92 -4.08 -2.47
N GLU A 27 4.27 -5.08 -3.27
CA GLU A 27 4.46 -4.96 -4.71
C GLU A 27 3.15 -4.67 -5.45
N ASP A 28 1.99 -4.90 -4.83
CA ASP A 28 0.68 -4.56 -5.39
C ASP A 28 0.30 -3.09 -5.15
N VAL A 29 1.03 -2.37 -4.29
CA VAL A 29 0.65 -1.05 -3.77
C VAL A 29 1.50 0.07 -4.40
N LEU A 30 0.81 1.09 -4.90
CA LEU A 30 1.39 2.37 -5.29
C LEU A 30 0.96 3.44 -4.29
N VAL A 31 1.94 4.11 -3.70
CA VAL A 31 1.77 5.23 -2.77
C VAL A 31 1.84 6.52 -3.56
N VAL A 32 0.85 7.39 -3.36
CA VAL A 32 0.76 8.68 -4.03
C VAL A 32 0.86 9.77 -2.98
N GLU A 33 1.86 10.64 -3.11
CA GLU A 33 2.09 11.76 -2.19
C GLU A 33 2.29 13.06 -2.96
N LYS A 34 1.98 14.17 -2.30
CA LYS A 34 2.24 15.50 -2.85
C LYS A 34 3.63 15.97 -2.38
N GLN A 35 4.54 16.21 -3.31
CA GLN A 35 5.87 16.78 -3.08
C GLN A 35 6.08 17.95 -4.05
N ASP A 36 6.48 19.12 -3.56
CA ASP A 36 6.77 20.31 -4.37
C ASP A 36 5.69 20.65 -5.42
N ASP A 37 4.42 20.64 -5.00
CA ASP A 37 3.24 20.86 -5.84
C ASP A 37 3.00 19.83 -6.97
N ALA A 38 3.73 18.72 -6.98
CA ALA A 38 3.53 17.59 -7.87
C ALA A 38 3.13 16.32 -7.10
N SER A 39 2.50 15.38 -7.81
CA SER A 39 2.25 14.04 -7.28
C SER A 39 3.44 13.12 -7.58
N THR A 40 4.06 12.58 -6.55
CA THR A 40 5.05 11.50 -6.65
C THR A 40 4.34 10.18 -6.44
N ILE A 41 4.62 9.20 -7.29
CA ILE A 41 4.05 7.86 -7.21
C ILE A 41 5.20 6.86 -7.03
N THR A 42 5.19 6.13 -5.93
CA THR A 42 6.22 5.16 -5.57
C THR A 42 5.58 3.80 -5.29
N ARG A 43 6.18 2.72 -5.78
CA ARG A 43 5.73 1.35 -5.45
C ARG A 43 6.37 0.94 -4.12
N LEU A 44 5.60 0.30 -3.24
CA LEU A 44 6.19 -0.30 -2.04
C LEU A 44 7.07 -1.50 -2.42
N SER A 45 8.09 -1.73 -1.61
CA SER A 45 9.05 -2.80 -1.77
C SER A 45 9.10 -3.62 -0.49
N SER A 46 8.96 -4.93 -0.59
CA SER A 46 9.18 -5.81 0.57
C SER A 46 10.59 -5.66 1.14
N ASP A 47 11.60 -5.43 0.28
CA ASP A 47 12.98 -5.26 0.72
C ASP A 47 13.17 -3.96 1.51
N ASP A 48 12.50 -2.87 1.10
CA ASP A 48 12.58 -1.58 1.79
C ASP A 48 11.80 -1.60 3.12
N LEU A 49 10.70 -2.36 3.17
CA LEU A 49 9.91 -2.52 4.38
C LEU A 49 10.55 -3.51 5.36
N GLY A 50 11.31 -4.52 4.89
CA GLY A 50 12.20 -5.38 5.67
C GLY A 50 11.72 -5.68 7.09
N GLY A 51 12.45 -5.16 8.08
CA GLY A 51 12.16 -5.35 9.51
C GLY A 51 10.77 -4.89 9.96
N TRP A 52 10.12 -3.95 9.27
CA TRP A 52 8.71 -3.62 9.56
C TRP A 52 7.76 -4.76 9.21
N LEU A 53 8.02 -5.50 8.13
CA LEU A 53 7.20 -6.67 7.81
C LEU A 53 7.45 -7.79 8.82
N GLU A 54 8.66 -7.90 9.36
CA GLU A 54 8.98 -8.86 10.44
C GLU A 54 8.30 -8.49 11.76
N ASP A 55 8.41 -7.22 12.18
CA ASP A 55 7.89 -6.72 13.46
C ASP A 55 6.35 -6.73 13.54
N TYR A 56 5.68 -6.71 12.39
CA TYR A 56 4.22 -6.59 12.29
C TYR A 56 3.57 -7.71 11.46
N ASP A 57 4.23 -8.87 11.37
CA ASP A 57 3.72 -10.08 10.71
C ASP A 57 3.23 -9.86 9.27
N GLY A 58 3.84 -8.91 8.56
CA GLY A 58 3.48 -8.52 7.19
C GLY A 58 2.16 -7.75 7.05
N ASP A 59 1.53 -7.27 8.14
CA ASP A 59 0.27 -6.52 8.08
C ASP A 59 0.49 -5.08 7.57
N LEU A 60 0.33 -4.89 6.26
CA LEU A 60 0.42 -3.57 5.62
C LEU A 60 -0.59 -2.55 6.15
N GLY A 61 -1.74 -3.00 6.66
CA GLY A 61 -2.72 -2.10 7.28
C GLY A 61 -2.17 -1.45 8.54
N VAL A 62 -1.47 -2.21 9.39
CA VAL A 62 -0.80 -1.68 10.59
C VAL A 62 0.32 -0.71 10.21
N LEU A 63 1.11 -1.02 9.18
CA LEU A 63 2.17 -0.14 8.68
C LEU A 63 1.60 1.17 8.14
N PHE A 64 0.46 1.13 7.44
CA PHE A 64 -0.25 2.32 6.97
C PHE A 64 -0.81 3.15 8.13
N ASP A 65 -1.45 2.51 9.13
CA ASP A 65 -1.96 3.18 10.33
C ASP A 65 -0.83 3.86 11.13
N ARG A 66 0.41 3.36 11.03
CA ARG A 66 1.63 3.92 11.64
C ARG A 66 2.39 4.90 10.75
N ASN A 67 1.84 5.21 9.56
CA ASN A 67 2.46 6.07 8.56
C ASN A 67 3.86 5.60 8.09
N VAL A 68 4.12 4.28 8.12
CA VAL A 68 5.38 3.68 7.65
C VAL A 68 5.42 3.62 6.13
N THR A 69 4.28 3.32 5.49
CA THR A 69 4.17 3.19 4.03
C THR A 69 4.01 4.54 3.31
N GLY A 70 3.70 5.62 4.02
CA GLY A 70 3.31 6.90 3.43
C GLY A 70 1.88 6.87 2.85
N GLY A 71 1.42 8.03 2.34
CA GLY A 71 0.07 8.17 1.78
C GLY A 71 -1.10 8.08 2.77
N ALA A 72 -0.82 8.02 4.08
CA ALA A 72 -1.84 8.14 5.11
C ALA A 72 -2.42 9.57 5.13
N PRO A 73 -3.69 9.75 5.54
CA PRO A 73 -4.27 11.08 5.72
C PRO A 73 -3.44 11.91 6.71
N ALA A 74 -3.22 13.19 6.37
CA ALA A 74 -2.59 14.17 7.26
C ALA A 74 -3.53 14.63 8.38
#